data_AF-A0A7Y2P2V4-F1
#
_entry.id   AF-A0A7Y2P2V4-F1
#
_cell.length_a   1.000
_cell.length_b   1.000
_cell.length_c   1.000
_cell.angle_alpha   90.00
_cell.angle_beta   90.00
_cell.angle_gamma   90.00
#
_symmetry.space_group_name_H-M   'P 1'
#
loop_
_entity.id
_entity.type
_entity.pdbx_description
1 polymer ?
#
loop_
_entity_poly.entity_id
_entity_poly.type
_entity_poly.pdbx_seq_one_letter_code
_entity_poly.pdbx_strand_id
1 'polypeptide(L)' 'MHGIKLVGINTNSEKSHKSFCNNLSLEFPLLADKSKIVSRQFNALNIFG' A
#
# COMPACT_ATOMS: atom_id res chain seq x y z
N MET A 1 24.90 9.45 1.38
CA MET A 1 24.21 8.14 1.42
C MET A 1 22.82 8.36 0.84
N HIS A 2 22.48 7.78 -0.31
CA HIS A 2 21.13 7.90 -0.84
C HIS A 2 20.23 6.95 -0.03
N GLY A 3 19.51 7.53 0.95
CA GLY A 3 18.62 6.80 1.85
C GLY A 3 17.48 6.15 1.07
N ILE A 4 17.23 4.88 1.37
CA ILE A 4 16.10 4.13 0.80
C ILE A 4 14.81 4.78 1.33
N LYS A 5 13.90 5.15 0.41
CA LYS A 5 12.56 5.61 0.76
C LYS A 5 11.60 4.43 0.63
N LEU A 6 10.96 4.07 1.74
CA LEU A 6 9.97 3.01 1.79
C LEU A 6 8.58 3.54 1.39
N VAL A 7 7.82 2.73 0.67
CA VAL A 7 6.41 2.96 0.35
C VAL A 7 5.69 1.62 0.31
N GLY A 8 4.50 1.57 0.89
CA GLY A 8 3.60 0.43 0.75
C GLY A 8 2.59 0.65 -0.37
N ILE A 9 2.05 -0.43 -0.93
CA ILE A 9 0.94 -0.41 -1.88
C ILE A 9 -0.13 -1.39 -1.39
N ASN A 10 -1.39 -0.97 -1.41
CA ASN A 10 -2.51 -1.81 -1.00
C ASN A 10 -3.77 -1.46 -1.81
N THR A 11 -4.64 -2.43 -2.04
CA THR A 11 -5.82 -2.28 -2.93
C THR A 11 -7.00 -1.54 -2.29
N ASN A 12 -6.96 -1.29 -0.98
CA ASN A 12 -8.00 -0.54 -0.25
C ASN A 12 -7.90 0.97 -0.51
N SER A 13 -8.88 1.72 -0.01
CA SER A 13 -8.92 3.18 -0.14
C SER A 13 -7.97 3.89 0.82
N GLU A 14 -7.58 5.11 0.44
CA GLU A 14 -6.75 6.02 1.23
C GLU A 14 -7.39 6.32 2.60
N LYS A 15 -8.73 6.35 2.67
CA LYS A 15 -9.46 6.51 3.93
C LYS A 15 -9.18 5.34 4.90
N SER A 16 -9.18 4.11 4.39
CA SER A 16 -8.82 2.92 5.19
C SER A 16 -7.36 2.94 5.60
N HIS A 17 -6.47 3.41 4.72
CA HIS A 17 -5.03 3.50 4.98
C HIS A 17 -4.71 4.49 6.10
N LYS A 18 -5.36 5.65 6.13
CA LYS A 18 -5.15 6.64 7.21
C LYS A 18 -5.40 6.03 8.58
N SER A 19 -6.52 5.33 8.77
CA SER A 19 -6.81 4.66 10.04
C SER A 19 -5.78 3.56 10.35
N PHE A 20 -5.41 2.75 9.36
CA PHE A 20 -4.44 1.68 9.52
C PHE A 20 -3.04 2.19 9.90
N CYS A 21 -2.51 3.17 9.17
CA CYS A 21 -1.19 3.75 9.44
C CYS A 21 -1.14 4.43 10.81
N ASN A 22 -2.20 5.14 11.21
CA ASN A 22 -2.28 5.76 12.53
C ASN A 22 -2.27 4.72 13.65
N ASN A 23 -3.03 3.63 13.51
CA ASN A 23 -3.13 2.59 14.53
C ASN A 23 -1.82 1.79 14.71
N LEU A 24 -1.01 1.69 13.67
CA LEU A 24 0.23 0.91 13.65
C LEU A 24 1.50 1.77 13.67
N SER A 25 1.35 3.09 13.77
CA SER A 25 2.46 4.05 13.75
C SER A 25 3.42 3.82 12.56
N LEU A 26 2.87 3.57 11.37
CA LEU A 26 3.69 3.34 10.18
C LEU A 26 4.39 4.64 9.75
N GLU A 27 5.72 4.59 9.63
CA GLU A 27 6.55 5.74 9.24
C GLU A 27 6.70 5.91 7.72
N PHE A 28 5.98 5.11 6.93
CA PHE A 28 6.02 5.15 5.47
C PHE A 28 4.63 5.35 4.86
N PRO A 29 4.54 6.02 3.70
CA PRO A 29 3.27 6.20 3.00
C PRO A 29 2.72 4.88 2.44
N LEU A 30 1.40 4.78 2.36
CA LEU A 30 0.67 3.67 1.74
C LEU A 30 -0.14 4.21 0.55
N LEU A 31 0.16 3.71 -0.66
CA LEU A 31 -0.55 4.08 -1.90
C LEU A 31 -1.78 3.19 -2.12
N ALA A 32 -2.87 3.79 -2.59
CA ALA A 32 -4.10 3.09 -2.92
C ALA A 32 -4.13 2.62 -4.38
N ASP A 33 -3.97 1.31 -4.58
CA ASP A 33 -4.07 0.63 -5.88
C ASP A 33 -5.49 0.08 -6.10
N LYS A 34 -6.48 0.97 -6.11
CA LYS A 34 -7.91 0.59 -6.19
C LYS A 34 -8.26 -0.20 -7.44
N SER A 35 -7.57 0.06 -8.55
CA SER A 35 -7.74 -0.65 -9.82
C SER A 35 -6.92 -1.95 -9.91
N LYS A 36 -6.11 -2.24 -8.89
CA LYS A 36 -5.23 -3.41 -8.82
C LYS A 36 -4.19 -3.46 -9.95
N ILE A 37 -3.88 -2.33 -10.59
CA ILE A 37 -3.00 -2.28 -11.77
C ILE A 37 -1.58 -2.67 -11.36
N VAL A 38 -1.06 -2.04 -10.31
CA VAL A 38 0.30 -2.33 -9.82
C VAL A 38 0.34 -3.73 -9.24
N SER A 39 -0.66 -4.12 -8.46
CA SER A 39 -0.75 -5.45 -7.86
C SER A 39 -0.75 -6.55 -8.93
N ARG A 40 -1.42 -6.36 -10.08
CA ARG A 40 -1.34 -7.29 -11.22
C ARG A 40 0.05 -7.31 -11.86
N GLN A 41 0.65 -6.15 -12.09
CA GLN A 41 1.97 -6.03 -12.72
C GLN A 41 3.05 -6.81 -11.94
N PHE A 42 2.93 -6.84 -10.61
CA PHE A 42 3.88 -7.52 -9.74
C PHE A 42 3.40 -8.91 -9.27
N ASN A 43 2.30 -9.43 -9.83
CA ASN A 43 1.71 -10.71 -9.44
C ASN A 43 1.47 -10.82 -7.91
N ALA A 44 1.02 -9.73 -7.30
CA ALA A 44 0.82 -9.58 -5.85
C ALA A 44 -0.64 -9.79 -5.40
N LEU A 45 -1.50 -10.30 -6.28
CA LEU A 45 -2.90 -10.62 -5.95
C LEU A 45 -3.04 -12.08 -5.54
N ASN A 46 -3.89 -12.34 -4.54
CA ASN A 46 -4.29 -13.70 -4.17
C ASN A 46 -5.67 -14.04 -4.75
N ILE A 47 -6.17 -15.25 -4.47
CA ILE A 47 -7.48 -15.72 -4.98
C ILE A 47 -8.68 -14.89 -4.51
N PHE A 48 -8.54 -14.10 -3.45
CA PHE A 48 -9.57 -13.21 -2.91
C PHE A 48 -9.35 -11.73 -3.27
N GLY A 49 -8.32 -11.44 -4.07
CA GLY A 49 -7.86 -10.09 -4.35
C GLY A 49 -6.70 -9.72 -3.45
#